data_AF-A0A6V7KCT3-F1
#
_entry.id   AF-A0A6V7KCT3-F1
#
_cell.length_a   1.000
_cell.length_b   1.000
_cell.length_c   1.000
_cell.angle_alpha   90.00
_cell.angle_beta   90.00
_cell.angle_gamma   90.00
#
_symmetry.space_group_name_H-M   'P 1'
#
loop_
_entity.id
_entity.type
_entity.pdbx_description
1 polymer ?
#
loop_
_entity_poly.entity_id
_entity_poly.type
_entity_poly.pdbx_seq_one_letter_code
_entity_poly.pdbx_strand_id
1 'polypeptide(L)'
;YVLVSALREMNLTKTITDAPKDCDKSGSIWETGKELFAFIRKQILEKGETGRVAFDDNGDRIFAEYDVINIRENGERVSVGQYFYST
;
A
#
# COMPACT_ATOMS: atom_id res chain seq x y z
N TYR A 1 -6.90 6.43 -4.27
CA TYR A 1 -5.96 7.38 -4.88
C TYR A 1 -4.67 6.71 -5.36
N VAL A 2 -3.88 6.06 -4.50
CA VAL A 2 -2.61 5.38 -4.86
C VAL A 2 -2.68 4.58 -6.17
N LEU A 3 -3.58 3.58 -6.25
CA LEU A 3 -3.71 2.73 -7.44
C LEU A 3 -4.03 3.51 -8.72
N VAL A 4 -4.93 4.49 -8.62
CA VAL A 4 -5.33 5.32 -9.77
C VAL A 4 -4.17 6.17 -10.25
N SER A 5 -3.39 6.76 -9.34
CA SER A 5 -2.19 7.53 -9.70
C SER A 5 -1.14 6.66 -10.38
N ALA A 6 -0.88 5.46 -9.84
CA ALA A 6 0.03 4.49 -10.43
C ALA A 6 -0.40 4.06 -11.85
N LEU A 7 -1.70 3.75 -12.04
CA LEU A 7 -2.24 3.38 -13.35
C LEU A 7 -2.17 4.54 -14.35
N ARG A 8 -2.42 5.78 -13.92
CA ARG A 8 -2.29 6.97 -14.78
C ARG A 8 -0.85 7.15 -15.25
N GLU A 9 0.12 7.06 -14.33
CA GLU A 9 1.54 7.18 -14.66
C GLU A 9 2.00 6.04 -15.59
N MET A 10 1.59 4.81 -15.28
CA MET A 10 1.91 3.64 -16.08
C MET A 10 1.33 3.75 -17.50
N ASN A 11 0.08 4.19 -17.64
CA ASN A 11 -0.58 4.33 -18.93
C ASN A 11 0.07 5.42 -19.82
N LEU A 12 0.76 6.39 -19.22
CA LEU A 12 1.53 7.40 -19.96
C LEU A 12 2.89 6.88 -20.46
N THR A 13 3.43 5.84 -19.84
CA THR A 13 4.82 5.40 -20.05
C THR A 13 4.94 3.98 -20.60
N LYS A 14 3.88 3.18 -20.53
CA LYS A 14 3.85 1.76 -20.86
C LYS A 14 2.55 1.38 -21.56
N THR A 15 2.64 0.40 -22.45
CA THR A 15 1.46 -0.29 -22.99
C THR A 15 1.04 -1.38 -22.01
N ILE A 16 -0.10 -1.19 -21.35
CA ILE A 16 -0.63 -2.13 -20.35
C ILE A 16 -1.36 -3.26 -21.09
N THR A 17 -0.97 -4.51 -20.82
CA THR A 17 -1.67 -5.69 -21.37
C THR A 17 -2.83 -6.08 -20.46
N ASP A 18 -3.83 -6.74 -21.01
CA ASP A 18 -4.97 -7.22 -20.23
C ASP A 18 -4.52 -8.14 -19.07
N ALA A 19 -5.13 -7.92 -17.92
CA ALA A 19 -4.99 -8.81 -16.77
C ALA A 19 -5.63 -10.17 -17.06
N PRO A 20 -5.08 -11.28 -16.51
CA PRO A 20 -5.73 -12.59 -16.59
C PRO A 20 -7.13 -12.53 -15.98
N LYS A 21 -8.10 -13.11 -16.67
CA LYS A 21 -9.53 -13.10 -16.27
C LYS A 21 -9.89 -14.26 -15.35
N ASP A 22 -9.11 -15.33 -15.40
CA ASP A 22 -9.30 -16.59 -14.70
C ASP A 22 -7.96 -17.24 -14.34
N CYS A 23 -8.01 -18.32 -13.56
CA CYS A 23 -6.83 -19.06 -13.12
C CYS A 23 -6.47 -20.25 -14.03
N ASP A 24 -7.22 -20.47 -15.11
CA ASP A 24 -7.06 -21.65 -15.97
C ASP A 24 -5.74 -21.61 -16.75
N LYS A 25 -5.15 -20.41 -16.86
CA LYS A 25 -3.81 -20.16 -17.41
C LYS A 25 -2.83 -19.66 -16.33
N SER A 26 -2.94 -20.16 -15.11
CA SER A 26 -2.07 -19.80 -13.96
C SER A 26 -0.56 -19.95 -14.21
N GLY A 27 -0.14 -20.66 -15.26
CA GLY A 27 1.26 -20.71 -15.70
C GLY A 27 1.74 -19.47 -16.50
N SER A 28 0.83 -18.64 -16.98
CA SER A 28 1.16 -17.40 -17.70
C SER A 28 1.25 -16.22 -16.75
N ILE A 29 2.37 -15.51 -16.78
CA ILE A 29 2.61 -14.38 -15.90
C ILE A 29 2.16 -13.08 -16.57
N TRP A 30 1.42 -12.27 -15.82
CA TRP A 30 1.06 -10.93 -16.25
C TRP A 30 2.23 -9.95 -16.02
N GLU A 31 3.09 -9.81 -17.03
CA GLU A 31 4.32 -9.01 -16.92
C GLU A 31 4.04 -7.53 -16.62
N THR A 32 3.04 -6.92 -17.26
CA THR A 32 2.66 -5.54 -16.95
C THR A 32 2.03 -5.43 -15.55
N GLY A 33 1.46 -6.50 -15.00
CA GLY A 33 1.04 -6.57 -13.60
C GLY A 33 2.21 -6.49 -12.62
N LYS A 34 3.37 -7.09 -12.93
CA LYS A 34 4.59 -6.93 -12.11
C LYS A 34 5.09 -5.50 -12.14
N GLU A 35 5.11 -4.88 -13.33
CA GLU A 35 5.52 -3.48 -13.49
C GLU A 35 4.61 -2.54 -12.69
N LEU A 36 3.29 -2.79 -12.70
CA LEU A 36 2.32 -2.02 -11.93
C LEU A 36 2.67 -1.96 -10.44
N PHE A 37 3.19 -3.04 -9.85
CA PHE A 37 3.63 -3.05 -8.45
C PHE A 37 4.77 -2.05 -8.18
N ALA A 38 5.68 -1.88 -9.14
CA ALA A 38 6.73 -0.86 -9.04
C ALA A 38 6.15 0.55 -9.15
N PHE A 39 5.14 0.78 -10.00
CA PHE A 39 4.46 2.08 -10.07
C PHE A 39 3.68 2.39 -8.79
N ILE A 40 3.01 1.41 -8.19
CA ILE A 40 2.29 1.57 -6.91
C ILE A 40 3.24 1.98 -5.80
N ARG A 41 4.38 1.29 -5.64
CA ARG A 41 5.35 1.59 -4.58
C ARG A 41 5.93 3.01 -4.66
N LYS A 42 6.06 3.57 -5.87
CA LYS A 42 6.55 4.95 -6.07
C LYS A 42 5.55 6.03 -5.65
N GLN A 43 4.26 5.71 -5.53
CA GLN A 43 3.25 6.72 -5.25
C GLN A 43 3.34 7.19 -3.80
N ILE A 44 3.24 8.50 -3.62
CA ILE A 44 3.12 9.15 -2.33
C ILE A 44 1.79 9.90 -2.30
N LEU A 45 0.94 9.55 -1.32
CA LEU A 45 -0.30 10.27 -1.04
C LEU A 45 -0.11 11.05 0.26
N GLU A 46 0.08 12.37 0.13
CA GLU A 46 0.40 13.25 1.26
C GLU A 46 -0.76 13.38 2.26
N LYS A 47 -2.00 13.36 1.78
CA LYS A 47 -3.21 13.53 2.59
C LYS A 47 -4.20 12.40 2.32
N GLY A 48 -3.91 11.22 2.85
CA GLY A 48 -4.85 10.11 2.88
C GLY A 48 -5.72 10.14 4.14
N GLU A 49 -6.83 9.39 4.12
CA GLU A 49 -7.72 9.22 5.28
C GLU A 49 -7.02 8.62 6.52
N THR A 50 -5.89 7.92 6.30
CA THR A 50 -5.09 7.34 7.38
C THR A 50 -3.74 8.05 7.52
N GLY A 51 -3.69 9.33 7.16
CA GLY A 51 -2.45 10.11 7.12
C GLY A 51 -1.67 9.92 5.82
N ARG A 52 -0.35 10.11 5.89
CA ARG A 52 0.55 9.97 4.74
C ARG A 52 0.63 8.50 4.33
N VAL A 53 0.52 8.21 3.03
CA VAL A 53 0.65 6.85 2.49
C VAL A 53 1.81 6.81 1.51
N ALA A 54 2.81 5.99 1.83
CA ALA A 54 3.95 5.66 0.98
C ALA A 54 4.44 4.25 1.36
N PHE A 55 5.24 3.65 0.47
CA PHE A 55 5.74 2.29 0.62
C PHE A 55 7.25 2.25 0.52
N ASP A 56 7.88 1.32 1.22
CA ASP A 56 9.30 1.02 1.06
C ASP A 56 9.57 0.07 -0.13
N ASP A 57 10.84 -0.33 -0.26
CA ASP A 57 11.28 -1.26 -1.30
C ASP A 57 10.70 -2.68 -1.12
N ASN A 58 10.26 -3.05 0.08
CA ASN A 58 9.58 -4.32 0.33
C ASN A 58 8.06 -4.23 0.04
N GLY A 59 7.53 -3.01 -0.10
CA GLY A 59 6.11 -2.75 -0.27
C GLY A 59 5.37 -2.54 1.05
N ASP A 60 6.10 -2.36 2.16
CA ASP A 60 5.53 -2.09 3.47
C ASP A 60 5.23 -0.61 3.63
N ARG A 61 4.16 -0.30 4.37
CA ARG A 61 3.76 1.09 4.64
C ARG A 61 4.71 1.75 5.63
N ILE A 62 5.34 2.87 5.26
CA ILE A 62 6.40 3.50 6.07
C ILE A 62 5.95 4.62 7.01
N PHE A 63 4.75 5.19 6.80
CA PHE A 63 4.18 6.26 7.63
C PHE A 63 2.94 5.77 8.38
N ALA A 64 3.03 4.58 8.96
CA ALA A 64 1.96 4.04 9.78
C ALA A 64 1.90 4.72 11.16
N GLU A 65 0.70 4.86 11.66
CA GLU A 65 0.39 5.40 12.99
C GLU A 65 -0.04 4.24 13.88
N TYR A 66 0.33 4.30 15.16
CA TYR A 66 0.14 3.20 16.10
C TYR A 66 -0.51 3.67 17.38
N ASP A 67 -1.38 2.83 17.93
CA ASP A 67 -1.95 3.01 19.26
C ASP A 67 -1.23 2.07 20.25
N VAL A 68 -0.75 2.63 21.36
CA VAL A 68 -0.06 1.88 22.42
C VAL A 68 -1.11 1.38 23.39
N ILE A 69 -1.31 0.07 23.41
CA ILE A 69 -2.32 -0.58 24.24
C ILE A 69 -1.68 -1.19 25.48
N ASN A 70 -2.20 -0.84 26.65
CA ASN A 70 -1.90 -1.53 27.91
C ASN A 70 -2.98 -2.60 28.20
N ILE A 71 -2.54 -3.80 28.59
CA ILE A 71 -3.43 -4.87 29.07
C ILE A 71 -3.37 -4.88 30.59
N ARG A 72 -4.49 -4.56 31.24
CA ARG A 72 -4.58 -4.53 32.70
C ARG A 72 -4.82 -5.94 33.27
N GLU A 73 -4.65 -6.09 34.60
CA GLU A 73 -4.79 -7.38 35.29
C GLU A 73 -6.15 -8.07 35.07
N ASN A 74 -7.22 -7.29 34.87
CA ASN A 74 -8.55 -7.79 34.55
C ASN A 74 -8.74 -8.18 33.06
N GLY A 75 -7.69 -8.10 32.25
CA GLY A 75 -7.71 -8.36 30.81
C GLY A 75 -8.22 -7.19 29.95
N GLU A 76 -8.54 -6.04 30.56
CA GLU A 76 -8.99 -4.85 29.84
C GLU A 76 -7.86 -4.28 28.97
N ARG A 77 -8.19 -3.95 27.70
CA ARG A 77 -7.30 -3.27 26.76
C ARG A 77 -7.60 -1.78 26.77
N VAL A 78 -6.62 -0.98 27.17
CA VAL A 78 -6.77 0.48 27.26
C VAL A 78 -5.67 1.15 26.44
N SER A 79 -6.05 2.08 25.56
CA SER A 79 -5.09 2.96 24.89
C SER A 79 -4.43 3.87 25.91
N VAL A 80 -3.10 3.88 25.92
CA VAL A 80 -2.28 4.68 26.85
C VAL A 80 -1.37 5.68 26.14
N GLY A 81 -1.42 5.72 24.81
CA GLY A 81 -0.64 6.67 24.02
C GLY A 81 -0.73 6.36 22.54
N GLN A 82 -0.35 7.33 21.72
CA GLN A 82 -0.35 7.19 20.27
C GLN A 82 1.03 7.56 19.73
N TYR A 83 1.51 6.79 18.77
CA TYR A 83 2.71 7.09 18.01
C TYR A 83 2.31 7.48 16.59
N PHE A 84 2.60 8.73 16.24
CA PHE A 84 2.50 9.24 14.89
C PHE A 84 3.90 9.35 14.31
N TYR A 85 4.09 8.90 13.07
CA TYR A 85 5.37 9.09 12.39
C TYR A 85 5.66 10.60 12.26
N SER A 86 6.74 11.09 12.85
CA SER A 86 7.06 12.52 12.84
C SER A 86 7.50 12.96 11.44
N THR A 87 6.89 14.03 10.93
CA THR A 87 7.23 14.68 9.66
C THR A 87 8.58 15.38 9.69
#